data_AF-A0A945ZDV2-F1
#
_entry.id   AF-A0A945ZDV2-F1
#
_cell.length_a   1.000
_cell.length_b   1.000
_cell.length_c   1.000
_cell.angle_alpha   90.00
_cell.angle_beta   90.00
_cell.angle_gamma   90.00
#
_symmetry.space_group_name_H-M   'P 1'
#
loop_
_entity.id
_entity.type
_entity.pdbx_description
1 polymer ?
#
loop_
_entity_poly.entity_id
_entity_poly.type
_entity_poly.pdbx_seq_one_letter_code
_entity_poly.pdbx_strand_id
1 'polypeptide(L)' 'MDDFLTAMALVLVLEGVLYAAFPGPMKRAITLALELPDGVLRRSGLIAAFVGVIAVWLIRG' A
#
# COMPACT_ATOMS: atom_id res chain seq x y z
N MET A 1 -9.08 1.80 19.67
CA MET A 1 -9.21 0.58 18.83
C MET A 1 -9.86 0.91 17.50
N ASP A 2 -10.77 1.88 17.47
CA ASP A 2 -11.44 2.34 16.25
C ASP A 2 -10.50 2.87 15.17
N ASP A 3 -9.40 3.54 15.54
CA ASP A 3 -8.42 4.06 14.57
C ASP A 3 -7.79 2.96 13.70
N PHE A 4 -7.48 1.81 14.30
CA PHE A 4 -6.88 0.69 13.56
C PHE A 4 -7.89 0.07 12.59
N LEU A 5 -9.13 -0.14 13.04
CA LEU A 5 -10.22 -0.63 12.20
C LEU A 5 -10.53 0.36 11.08
N THR A 6 -10.51 1.66 11.37
CA THR A 6 -10.73 2.73 10.39
C THR A 6 -9.62 2.74 9.35
N ALA A 7 -8.35 2.64 9.76
CA ALA A 7 -7.22 2.54 8.84
C ALA A 7 -7.34 1.31 7.91
N MET A 8 -7.75 0.16 8.47
CA MET A 8 -7.99 -1.06 7.68
C MET A 8 -9.12 -0.88 6.66
N ALA A 9 -10.22 -0.25 7.08
CA ALA A 9 -11.34 0.06 6.18
C ALA A 9 -10.93 1.02 5.06
N LEU A 10 -10.12 2.04 5.37
CA LEU A 10 -9.61 2.98 4.37
C LEU A 10 -8.69 2.31 3.34
N VAL A 11 -7.83 1.37 3.78
CA VAL A 11 -7.00 0.58 2.84
C VAL A 11 -7.88 -0.22 1.88
N LEU A 12 -8.94 -0.88 2.38
CA LEU A 12 -9.88 -1.61 1.54
C LEU A 12 -10.63 -0.71 0.54
N VAL A 13 -11.07 0.47 0.99
CA VAL A 13 -11.73 1.45 0.12
C VAL A 13 -10.77 1.92 -0.98
N LEU A 14 -9.53 2.27 -0.62
CA LEU A 14 -8.54 2.74 -1.58
C LEU A 14 -8.19 1.65 -2.62
N GLU A 15 -7.89 0.43 -2.18
CA GLU A 15 -7.63 -0.70 -3.07
C GLU A 15 -8.84 -0.95 -4.00
N GLY A 16 -10.06 -1.02 -3.45
CA GLY A 16 -11.28 -1.25 -4.23
C GLY A 16 -11.53 -0.18 -5.29
N VAL A 17 -11.35 1.10 -4.93
CA VAL A 17 -11.48 2.22 -5.86
C VAL A 17 -10.42 2.16 -6.96
N LEU A 18 -9.16 1.84 -6.62
CA LEU A 18 -8.09 1.71 -7.61
C LEU A 18 -8.36 0.59 -8.61
N TYR A 19 -8.83 -0.57 -8.15
CA TYR A 19 -9.20 -1.68 -9.06
C TYR A 19 -10.40 -1.32 -9.94
N ALA A 20 -11.42 -0.65 -9.38
CA ALA A 20 -12.63 -0.31 -10.11
C ALA A 20 -12.40 0.81 -11.14
N ALA A 21 -11.67 1.86 -10.76
CA ALA A 21 -11.42 3.03 -11.61
C ALA A 21 -10.27 2.81 -12.60
N PHE A 22 -9.22 2.07 -12.20
CA PHE A 22 -7.99 1.91 -12.99
C PHE A 22 -7.52 0.45 -13.08
N PRO A 23 -8.32 -0.47 -13.64
CA PRO A 23 -7.99 -1.90 -13.67
C PRO A 23 -6.75 -2.21 -14.52
N GLY A 24 -6.48 -1.45 -15.59
CA GLY A 24 -5.31 -1.64 -16.45
C GLY A 24 -3.99 -1.39 -15.73
N PRO A 25 -3.77 -0.19 -15.17
CA PRO A 25 -2.59 0.11 -14.35
C PRO A 25 -2.37 -0.88 -13.20
N MET A 26 -3.43 -1.29 -12.50
CA MET A 26 -3.30 -2.26 -11.39
C MET A 26 -2.83 -3.64 -11.88
N LYS A 27 -3.37 -4.15 -12.98
CA LYS A 27 -2.88 -5.41 -13.58
C LYS A 27 -1.39 -5.30 -13.94
N ARG A 28 -0.96 -4.18 -14.52
CA ARG A 28 0.44 -3.94 -14.87
C ARG A 28 1.34 -3.85 -13.63
N ALA A 29 0.87 -3.21 -12.55
CA ALA A 29 1.63 -3.14 -11.31
C ALA A 29 1.85 -4.54 -10.72
N ILE A 30 0.84 -5.40 -10.74
CA ILE A 30 0.95 -6.79 -10.28
C ILE A 30 1.94 -7.58 -11.14
N THR A 31 1.89 -7.47 -12.47
CA THR A 31 2.84 -8.18 -13.33
C THR A 31 4.29 -7.73 -13.09
N LEU A 32 4.51 -6.43 -12.89
CA LEU A 32 5.84 -5.90 -12.54
C LEU A 32 6.31 -6.43 -11.16
N ALA A 33 5.39 -6.55 -10.19
CA ALA A 33 5.71 -7.11 -8.89
C ALA A 33 6.16 -8.58 -8.96
N LEU A 34 5.59 -9.36 -9.89
CA LEU A 34 5.96 -10.76 -10.12
C LEU A 34 7.32 -10.92 -10.82
N GLU A 35 7.75 -9.93 -11.61
CA GLU A 35 9.05 -9.94 -12.30
C GLU A 35 10.21 -9.49 -11.40
N LEU A 36 9.90 -8.79 -10.30
CA LEU A 36 10.91 -8.31 -9.35
C LEU A 36 11.44 -9.45 -8.48
N PRO A 37 12.77 -9.53 -8.23
CA PRO A 37 13.31 -10.45 -7.25
C PRO A 37 12.74 -10.19 -5.85
N ASP A 38 12.46 -11.25 -5.07
CA ASP A 38 11.90 -11.14 -3.72
C ASP A 38 12.67 -10.18 -2.81
N GLY A 39 14.00 -10.14 -2.93
CA GLY A 39 14.85 -9.23 -2.15
C GLY A 39 14.64 -7.75 -2.48
N VAL A 40 14.21 -7.41 -3.69
CA VAL A 40 13.85 -6.03 -4.09
C VAL A 40 12.44 -5.70 -3.61
N LEU A 41 11.49 -6.63 -3.78
CA LEU A 41 10.12 -6.45 -3.31
C LEU A 41 10.04 -6.28 -1.78
N ARG A 42 10.81 -7.08 -1.03
CA ARG A 42 10.92 -6.94 0.43
C ARG A 42 11.51 -5.60 0.85
N ARG A 43 12.60 -5.15 0.20
CA ARG A 43 13.24 -3.87 0.55
C ARG A 43 12.34 -2.68 0.25
N SER A 44 11.69 -2.66 -0.91
CA SER A 44 10.74 -1.61 -1.26
C SER A 44 9.54 -1.59 -0.31
N GLY A 45 8.99 -2.76 0.04
CA GLY A 45 7.92 -2.86 1.03
C GLY A 45 8.32 -2.36 2.42
N LEU A 46 9.53 -2.68 2.89
CA LEU A 46 10.05 -2.17 4.16
C LEU A 46 10.24 -0.65 4.14
N ILE A 47 10.75 -0.08 3.04
CA ILE A 47 10.87 1.37 2.88
C ILE A 47 9.48 2.03 2.92
N ALA A 48 8.51 1.48 2.19
CA ALA A 48 7.14 2.00 2.18
C ALA A 48 6.49 1.96 3.58
N ALA A 49 6.67 0.85 4.31
CA ALA A 49 6.17 0.72 5.68
C ALA A 49 6.82 1.75 6.62
N PHE A 50 8.13 1.94 6.52
CA PHE A 50 8.86 2.92 7.34
C PHE A 50 8.39 4.35 7.07
N VAL A 51 8.23 4.72 5.79
CA VAL A 51 7.68 6.03 5.38
C VAL A 51 6.25 6.20 5.91
N GLY A 52 5.42 5.16 5.84
CA GLY A 52 4.06 5.18 6.37
C GLY A 52 4.03 5.44 7.88
N VAL A 53 4.91 4.79 8.65
CA VAL A 53 5.02 5.02 10.11
C VAL A 53 5.45 6.45 10.41
N ILE A 54 6.46 6.98 9.70
CA ILE A 54 6.90 8.37 9.87
C ILE A 54 5.77 9.34 9.54
N ALA A 55 5.04 9.11 8.45
CA ALA A 55 3.91 9.96 8.06
C ALA A 55 2.82 9.98 9.12
N VAL A 56 2.43 8.81 9.65
CA VAL A 56 1.45 8.72 10.75
C VAL A 56 1.95 9.46 11.99
N TRP A 57 3.24 9.31 12.33
CA TRP A 57 3.85 10.00 13.47
C TRP A 57 3.85 11.52 13.29
N LEU A 58 4.11 12.05 12.09
CA LEU A 58 4.08 13.50 11.83
C LEU A 58 2.66 14.09 11.77
N ILE A 59 1.66 13.30 11.36
CA ILE A 59 0.27 13.77 11.25
C ILE A 59 -0.44 13.72 12.62
N ARG A 60 -0.10 12.73 13.45
CA ARG A 60 -0.78 12.49 14.74
C ARG A 60 0.06 12.82 15.97
N GLY A 61 1.36 13.03 15.83
CA GLY A 61 2.29 13.49 16.88
C GLY A 61 2.30 15.00 16.98
#